data_AF-A0A7V4UNM0-F1
#
_entry.id   AF-A0A7V4UNM0-F1
#
_cell.length_a   1.000
_cell.length_b   1.000
_cell.length_c   1.000
_cell.angle_alpha   90.00
_cell.angle_beta   90.00
_cell.angle_gamma   90.00
#
_symmetry.space_group_name_H-M   'P 1'
#
loop_
_entity.id
_entity.type
_entity.pdbx_description
1 polymer ?
#
loop_
_entity_poly.entity_id
_entity_poly.type
_entity_poly.pdbx_seq_one_letter_code
_entity_poly.pdbx_strand_id
1 'polypeptide(L)'
;MAILTFALCLIRSAFLLLSHAQGAETAKDLEGIKKKIARERQEISKVQKKEGSILQSLEKIEAALEKKNSELKRINAKLESILAELQRKEQESEKIASSLRARRELLKRRARALYKWQRGGSPFVLLNGGLSVAELMQRRRYLELTVAYDQELVRSLGAESTRQESLRKELLKKREEVDEQRRALVGVKESIRVEREKRREVLASLKREKDAHMRALKELEQAALRLQKMMDEISRKAVARPAPAGVGFEAMRGRLEFPVRGEVMGGFGKTRHPEFSAELFRKGIDFEAPIGEQIR
;
A
#
# COMPACT_ATOMS: atom_id res chain seq x y z
N MET A 1 -8.40 -82.62 26.97
CA MET A 1 -9.18 -81.41 27.26
C MET A 1 -8.38 -80.10 27.31
N ALA A 2 -7.03 -80.11 27.29
CA ALA A 2 -6.23 -78.87 27.36
C ALA A 2 -5.80 -78.26 26.00
N ILE A 3 -5.91 -79.00 24.89
CA ILE A 3 -5.39 -78.59 23.56
C ILE A 3 -6.46 -77.87 22.72
N LEU A 4 -7.74 -78.20 22.92
CA LEU A 4 -8.86 -77.59 22.17
C LEU A 4 -9.20 -76.16 22.65
N THR A 5 -8.83 -75.82 23.88
CA THR A 5 -9.02 -74.49 24.46
C THR A 5 -7.95 -73.49 24.00
N PHE A 6 -6.78 -73.95 23.57
CA PHE A 6 -5.67 -73.09 23.13
C PHE A 6 -5.85 -72.60 21.68
N ALA A 7 -6.40 -73.44 20.80
CA ALA A 7 -6.66 -73.09 19.39
C ALA A 7 -7.84 -72.11 19.22
N LEU A 8 -8.87 -72.20 20.07
CA LEU A 8 -9.99 -71.24 20.12
C LEU A 8 -9.57 -69.83 20.57
N CYS A 9 -8.43 -69.72 21.27
CA CYS A 9 -7.90 -68.43 21.73
C CYS A 9 -7.12 -67.69 20.63
N LEU A 10 -6.43 -68.42 19.75
CA LEU A 10 -5.60 -67.87 18.67
C LEU A 10 -6.40 -67.34 17.47
N ILE A 11 -7.64 -67.80 17.29
CA ILE A 11 -8.52 -67.36 16.18
C ILE A 11 -9.41 -66.18 16.63
N ARG A 12 -9.73 -66.11 17.93
CA ARG A 12 -10.43 -64.97 18.56
C ARG A 12 -9.61 -63.68 18.50
N SER A 13 -8.28 -63.77 18.53
CA SER A 13 -7.38 -62.61 18.39
C SER A 13 -7.30 -62.07 16.97
N ALA A 14 -7.49 -62.91 15.94
CA ALA A 14 -7.38 -62.53 14.54
C ALA A 14 -8.58 -61.72 14.01
N PHE A 15 -9.80 -61.96 14.50
CA PHE A 15 -10.99 -61.20 14.08
C PHE A 15 -11.13 -59.84 14.79
N LEU A 16 -10.58 -59.71 15.99
CA LEU A 16 -10.31 -58.40 16.59
C LEU A 16 -9.44 -57.57 15.64
N LEU A 17 -8.38 -58.15 15.06
CA LEU A 17 -7.42 -57.42 14.24
C LEU A 17 -7.99 -56.81 12.95
N LEU A 18 -9.07 -57.32 12.35
CA LEU A 18 -9.60 -56.84 11.07
C LEU A 18 -10.60 -55.66 11.20
N SER A 19 -11.47 -55.69 12.22
CA SER A 19 -12.26 -54.53 12.64
C SER A 19 -11.35 -53.44 13.22
N HIS A 20 -10.28 -53.87 13.90
CA HIS A 20 -9.20 -52.98 14.30
C HIS A 20 -8.44 -52.43 13.09
N ALA A 21 -8.40 -53.08 11.92
CA ALA A 21 -7.66 -52.58 10.76
C ALA A 21 -8.34 -51.39 10.08
N GLN A 22 -9.67 -51.43 9.83
CA GLN A 22 -10.42 -50.27 9.32
C GLN A 22 -10.57 -49.15 10.38
N GLY A 23 -10.73 -49.53 11.65
CA GLY A 23 -10.64 -48.59 12.77
C GLY A 23 -9.24 -47.98 12.95
N ALA A 24 -8.18 -48.73 12.66
CA ALA A 24 -6.79 -48.26 12.77
C ALA A 24 -6.39 -47.36 11.60
N GLU A 25 -6.91 -47.58 10.39
CA GLU A 25 -6.68 -46.69 9.25
C GLU A 25 -7.36 -45.33 9.46
N THR A 26 -8.64 -45.34 9.87
CA THR A 26 -9.36 -44.11 10.25
C THR A 26 -8.82 -43.43 11.52
N ALA A 27 -8.32 -44.21 12.50
CA ALA A 27 -7.62 -43.65 13.67
C ALA A 27 -6.28 -43.01 13.31
N LYS A 28 -5.52 -43.58 12.37
CA LYS A 28 -4.29 -42.98 11.82
C LYS A 28 -4.58 -41.68 11.08
N ASP A 29 -5.67 -41.62 10.31
CA ASP A 29 -6.10 -40.40 9.64
C ASP A 29 -6.49 -39.30 10.63
N LEU A 30 -7.21 -39.66 11.71
CA LEU A 30 -7.53 -38.74 12.79
C LEU A 30 -6.27 -38.22 13.50
N GLU A 31 -5.31 -39.10 13.77
CA GLU A 31 -4.02 -38.70 14.34
C GLU A 31 -3.24 -37.77 13.40
N GLY A 32 -3.29 -38.03 12.10
CA GLY A 32 -2.73 -37.17 11.06
C GLY A 32 -3.38 -35.78 11.03
N ILE A 33 -4.72 -35.70 11.12
CA ILE A 33 -5.45 -34.43 11.19
C ILE A 33 -5.13 -33.70 12.50
N LYS A 34 -5.06 -34.38 13.64
CA LYS A 34 -4.65 -33.78 14.93
C LYS A 34 -3.24 -33.19 14.85
N LYS A 35 -2.29 -33.88 14.21
CA LYS A 35 -0.94 -33.36 13.95
C LYS A 35 -0.98 -32.13 13.05
N LYS A 36 -1.82 -32.11 12.00
CA LYS A 36 -2.01 -30.93 11.14
C LYS A 36 -2.60 -29.74 11.92
N ILE A 37 -3.62 -29.96 12.77
CA ILE A 37 -4.20 -28.93 13.65
C ILE A 37 -3.13 -28.36 14.60
N ALA A 38 -2.32 -29.22 15.22
CA ALA A 38 -1.25 -28.77 16.11
C ALA A 38 -0.21 -27.90 15.38
N ARG A 39 0.17 -28.29 14.15
CA ARG A 39 1.04 -27.48 13.28
C ARG A 39 0.40 -26.15 12.92
N GLU A 40 -0.86 -26.14 12.52
CA GLU A 40 -1.57 -24.91 12.16
C GLU A 40 -1.69 -23.94 13.35
N ARG A 41 -1.98 -24.45 14.55
CA ARG A 41 -1.97 -23.66 15.79
C ARG A 41 -0.59 -23.08 16.11
N GLN A 42 0.47 -23.85 15.85
CA GLN A 42 1.84 -23.36 16.02
C GLN A 42 2.17 -22.25 15.01
N GLU A 43 1.78 -22.40 13.74
CA GLU A 43 1.95 -21.36 12.71
C GLU A 43 1.16 -20.10 13.05
N ILE A 44 -0.09 -20.22 13.53
CA ILE A 44 -0.87 -19.07 14.04
C ILE A 44 -0.14 -18.35 15.16
N SER A 45 0.44 -19.09 16.13
CA SER A 45 1.23 -18.48 17.21
C SER A 45 2.49 -17.78 16.69
N LYS A 46 3.16 -18.34 15.68
CA LYS A 46 4.29 -17.67 15.01
C LYS A 46 3.85 -16.40 14.29
N VAL A 47 2.71 -16.42 13.59
CA VAL A 47 2.13 -15.24 12.92
C VAL A 47 1.76 -14.17 13.94
N GLN A 48 1.20 -14.53 15.11
CA GLN A 48 0.96 -13.58 16.21
C GLN A 48 2.25 -12.97 16.78
N LYS A 49 3.34 -13.73 16.85
CA LYS A 49 4.66 -13.17 17.24
C LYS A 49 5.21 -12.23 16.17
N LYS A 50 5.06 -12.59 14.89
CA LYS A 50 5.39 -11.72 13.76
C LYS A 50 4.54 -10.45 13.75
N GLU A 51 3.27 -10.53 14.13
CA GLU A 51 2.35 -9.39 14.29
C GLU A 51 2.94 -8.36 15.24
N GLY A 52 3.53 -8.77 16.37
CA GLY A 52 4.24 -7.85 17.27
C GLY A 52 5.42 -7.11 16.62
N SER A 53 6.24 -7.81 15.82
CA SER A 53 7.35 -7.18 15.07
C SER A 53 6.85 -6.27 13.95
N ILE A 54 5.77 -6.67 13.27
CA ILE A 54 5.13 -5.87 12.21
C ILE A 54 4.49 -4.62 12.80
N LEU A 55 3.88 -4.70 13.99
CA LEU A 55 3.34 -3.53 14.71
C LEU A 55 4.43 -2.51 15.01
N GLN A 56 5.61 -2.95 15.48
CA GLN A 56 6.76 -2.04 15.64
C GLN A 56 7.20 -1.42 14.31
N SER A 57 7.14 -2.17 13.20
CA SER A 57 7.43 -1.60 11.89
C SER A 57 6.38 -0.57 11.46
N LEU A 58 5.10 -0.81 11.75
CA LEU A 58 3.99 0.10 11.49
C LEU A 58 4.10 1.37 12.32
N GLU A 59 4.47 1.27 13.60
CA GLU A 59 4.72 2.44 14.44
C GLU A 59 5.84 3.32 13.87
N LYS A 60 6.93 2.71 13.37
CA LYS A 60 8.01 3.45 12.71
C LYS A 60 7.52 4.17 11.44
N ILE A 61 6.70 3.49 10.64
CA ILE A 61 6.08 4.05 9.42
C ILE A 61 5.14 5.20 9.79
N GLU A 62 4.34 5.06 10.84
CA GLU A 62 3.43 6.10 11.33
C GLU A 62 4.18 7.31 11.88
N ALA A 63 5.24 7.10 12.66
CA ALA A 63 6.10 8.18 13.13
C ALA A 63 6.81 8.90 11.97
N ALA A 64 7.23 8.17 10.93
CA ALA A 64 7.79 8.76 9.72
C ALA A 64 6.75 9.58 8.94
N LEU A 65 5.53 9.07 8.80
CA LEU A 65 4.41 9.78 8.20
C LEU A 65 4.07 11.07 8.95
N GLU A 66 4.03 11.03 10.29
CA GLU A 66 3.73 12.21 11.09
C GLU A 66 4.80 13.29 10.92
N LYS A 67 6.08 12.89 10.97
CA LYS A 67 7.21 13.80 10.69
C LYS A 67 7.06 14.45 9.30
N LYS A 68 6.80 13.65 8.27
CA LYS A 68 6.63 14.15 6.89
C LYS A 68 5.39 15.04 6.73
N ASN A 69 4.28 14.74 7.40
CA ASN A 69 3.10 15.60 7.40
C ASN A 69 3.39 16.93 8.10
N SER A 70 4.16 16.92 9.18
CA SER A 70 4.58 18.15 9.88
C SER A 70 5.50 19.00 8.99
N GLU A 71 6.42 18.36 8.26
CA GLU A 71 7.28 19.01 7.27
C GLU A 71 6.46 19.60 6.13
N LEU A 72 5.49 18.86 5.60
CA LEU A 72 4.56 19.34 4.57
C LEU A 72 3.80 20.60 5.01
N LYS A 73 3.31 20.62 6.25
CA LYS A 73 2.64 21.80 6.83
C LYS A 73 3.58 23.00 6.90
N ARG A 74 4.83 22.79 7.33
CA ARG A 74 5.85 23.85 7.41
C ARG A 74 6.20 24.41 6.03
N ILE A 75 6.39 23.55 5.03
CA ILE A 75 6.67 23.96 3.64
C ILE A 75 5.50 24.78 3.08
N ASN A 76 4.26 24.33 3.27
CA ASN A 76 3.08 25.09 2.82
C ASN A 76 3.00 26.47 3.48
N ALA A 77 3.15 26.55 4.81
CA ALA A 77 3.12 27.83 5.51
C ALA A 77 4.24 28.78 5.04
N LYS A 78 5.45 28.24 4.81
CA LYS A 78 6.56 29.01 4.24
C LYS A 78 6.23 29.51 2.84
N LEU A 79 5.68 28.64 1.98
CA LEU A 79 5.30 28.99 0.61
C LEU A 79 4.22 30.08 0.59
N GLU A 80 3.19 29.99 1.43
CA GLU A 80 2.16 31.01 1.57
C GLU A 80 2.75 32.37 2.00
N SER A 81 3.66 32.38 2.97
CA SER A 81 4.36 33.60 3.40
C SER A 81 5.18 34.21 2.27
N ILE A 82 5.95 33.39 1.53
CA ILE A 82 6.77 33.88 0.41
C ILE A 82 5.88 34.46 -0.69
N LEU A 83 4.76 33.81 -1.02
CA LEU A 83 3.81 34.31 -2.03
C LEU A 83 3.16 35.62 -1.62
N ALA A 84 2.78 35.77 -0.34
CA ALA A 84 2.25 37.03 0.18
C ALA A 84 3.28 38.15 0.11
N GLU A 85 4.54 37.88 0.45
CA GLU A 85 5.63 38.84 0.32
C GLU A 85 5.95 39.18 -1.14
N LEU A 86 5.90 38.19 -2.04
CA LEU A 86 6.10 38.38 -3.48
C LEU A 86 5.03 39.34 -4.03
N GLN A 87 3.76 39.11 -3.71
CA GLN A 87 2.66 39.98 -4.14
C GLN A 87 2.82 41.42 -3.63
N ARG A 88 3.22 41.61 -2.37
CA ARG A 88 3.48 42.95 -1.81
C ARG A 88 4.61 43.65 -2.57
N LYS A 89 5.70 42.94 -2.89
CA LYS A 89 6.84 43.49 -3.63
C LYS A 89 6.51 43.76 -5.10
N GLU A 90 5.66 42.96 -5.73
CA GLU A 90 5.15 43.21 -7.08
C GLU A 90 4.35 44.52 -7.14
N GLN A 91 3.43 44.72 -6.17
CA GLN A 91 2.67 45.97 -6.06
C GLN A 91 3.56 47.19 -5.80
N GLU A 92 4.59 47.04 -4.95
CA GLU A 92 5.59 48.09 -4.73
C GLU A 92 6.35 48.41 -6.02
N SER A 93 6.75 47.38 -6.78
CA SER A 93 7.46 47.52 -8.05
C SER A 93 6.63 48.27 -9.10
N GLU A 94 5.33 47.99 -9.17
CA GLU A 94 4.41 48.71 -10.05
C GLU A 94 4.25 50.19 -9.67
N LYS A 95 4.12 50.49 -8.38
CA LYS A 95 4.06 51.87 -7.87
C LYS A 95 5.35 52.65 -8.17
N ILE A 96 6.51 52.03 -7.97
CA ILE A 96 7.80 52.64 -8.31
C ILE A 96 7.92 52.84 -9.82
N ALA A 97 7.51 51.85 -10.63
CA ALA A 97 7.56 51.95 -12.08
C ALA A 97 6.67 53.08 -12.64
N SER A 98 5.48 53.29 -12.07
CA SER A 98 4.59 54.38 -12.47
C SER A 98 5.13 55.75 -12.04
N SER A 99 5.66 55.88 -10.81
CA SER A 99 6.35 57.09 -10.34
C SER A 99 7.52 57.46 -11.26
N LEU A 100 8.41 56.51 -11.55
CA LEU A 100 9.54 56.69 -12.46
C LEU A 100 9.09 57.16 -13.84
N ARG A 101 8.01 56.60 -14.38
CA ARG A 101 7.48 56.99 -15.70
C ARG A 101 7.00 58.44 -15.68
N ALA A 102 6.22 58.83 -14.66
CA ALA A 102 5.72 60.20 -14.52
C ALA A 102 6.85 61.22 -14.33
N ARG A 103 7.80 60.94 -13.44
CA ARG A 103 8.96 61.81 -13.19
C ARG A 103 9.87 61.93 -14.41
N ARG A 104 10.09 60.84 -15.16
CA ARG A 104 10.85 60.87 -16.42
C ARG A 104 10.18 61.77 -17.46
N GLU A 105 8.86 61.72 -17.60
CA GLU A 105 8.14 62.60 -18.53
C GLU A 105 8.22 64.07 -18.11
N LEU A 106 8.14 64.36 -16.81
CA LEU A 106 8.37 65.70 -16.29
C LEU A 106 9.79 66.19 -16.62
N LEU A 107 10.81 65.37 -16.34
CA LEU A 107 12.21 65.72 -16.62
C LEU A 107 12.44 65.94 -18.13
N LYS A 108 11.85 65.12 -19.00
CA LYS A 108 11.92 65.32 -20.46
C LYS A 108 11.31 66.66 -20.89
N ARG A 109 10.16 67.04 -20.33
CA ARG A 109 9.54 68.35 -20.61
C ARG A 109 10.45 69.50 -20.19
N ARG A 110 11.05 69.38 -18.99
CA ARG A 110 11.97 70.39 -18.45
C ARG A 110 13.27 70.49 -19.25
N ALA A 111 13.88 69.38 -19.61
CA ALA A 111 15.07 69.34 -20.47
C ALA A 111 14.81 70.00 -21.84
N ARG A 112 13.65 69.75 -22.45
CA ARG A 112 13.25 70.43 -23.70
C ARG A 112 13.08 71.94 -23.51
N ALA A 113 12.49 72.38 -22.40
CA ALA A 113 12.32 73.80 -22.10
C ALA A 113 13.69 74.50 -21.93
N LEU A 114 14.60 73.88 -21.16
CA LEU A 114 15.97 74.37 -20.97
C LEU A 114 16.75 74.43 -22.28
N TYR A 115 16.63 73.40 -23.13
CA TYR A 115 17.26 73.39 -24.45
C TYR A 115 16.77 74.53 -25.36
N LYS A 116 15.44 74.74 -25.42
CA LYS A 116 14.85 75.85 -26.19
C LYS A 116 15.29 77.21 -25.64
N TRP A 117 15.37 77.34 -24.32
CA TRP A 117 15.82 78.57 -23.67
C TRP A 117 17.27 78.90 -24.03
N GLN A 118 18.18 77.93 -23.95
CA GLN A 118 19.58 78.10 -24.34
C GLN A 118 19.74 78.52 -25.81
N ARG A 119 18.89 78.01 -26.71
CA ARG A 119 18.94 78.32 -28.14
C ARG A 119 18.35 79.69 -28.48
N GLY A 120 17.53 80.26 -27.60
CA GLY A 120 16.86 81.55 -27.79
C GLY A 120 17.69 82.78 -27.40
N GLY A 121 18.91 82.63 -26.90
CA GLY A 121 19.79 83.72 -26.48
C GLY A 121 20.53 83.44 -25.18
N SER A 122 20.96 84.48 -24.46
CA SER A 122 21.67 84.31 -23.18
C SER A 122 20.77 83.68 -22.10
N PRO A 123 21.29 82.74 -21.28
CA PRO A 123 20.59 82.21 -20.10
C PRO A 123 20.12 83.30 -19.13
N PHE A 124 20.72 84.48 -19.20
CA PHE A 124 20.40 85.63 -18.35
C PHE A 124 19.42 86.61 -19.01
N VAL A 125 18.84 86.29 -20.18
CA VAL A 125 17.86 87.16 -20.85
C VAL A 125 16.69 87.53 -19.92
N LEU A 126 16.27 86.63 -19.03
CA LEU A 126 15.23 86.91 -18.03
C LEU A 126 15.68 87.86 -16.91
N LEU A 127 16.98 88.06 -16.73
CA LEU A 127 17.58 89.02 -15.79
C LEU A 127 17.98 90.33 -16.48
N ASN A 128 17.79 90.42 -17.80
CA ASN A 128 18.09 91.61 -18.61
C ASN A 128 16.82 92.45 -18.86
N GLY A 129 17.01 93.73 -19.17
CA GLY A 129 15.95 94.74 -19.33
C GLY A 129 15.89 95.66 -18.11
N GLY A 130 15.40 96.90 -18.25
CA GLY A 130 15.37 97.94 -17.21
C GLY A 130 14.48 97.60 -16.00
N LEU A 131 14.83 96.54 -15.27
CA LEU A 131 14.14 96.01 -14.10
C LEU A 131 14.53 96.81 -12.87
N SER A 132 13.58 96.94 -11.94
CA SER A 132 13.90 97.39 -10.59
C SER A 132 14.77 96.36 -9.84
N VAL A 133 15.52 96.81 -8.83
CA VAL A 133 16.33 95.92 -7.98
C VAL A 133 15.49 94.83 -7.31
N ALA A 134 14.26 95.16 -6.90
CA ALA A 134 13.33 94.22 -6.28
C ALA A 134 12.89 93.11 -7.26
N GLU A 135 12.54 93.46 -8.50
CA GLU A 135 12.16 92.48 -9.53
C GLU A 135 13.31 91.56 -9.90
N LEU A 136 14.54 92.10 -9.99
CA LEU A 136 15.73 91.31 -10.25
C LEU A 136 15.96 90.26 -9.14
N MET A 137 15.84 90.66 -7.87
CA MET A 137 15.97 89.75 -6.72
C MET A 137 14.88 88.68 -6.71
N GLN A 138 13.64 89.04 -7.03
CA GLN A 138 12.54 88.09 -7.11
C GLN A 138 12.75 87.05 -8.23
N ARG A 139 13.15 87.49 -9.43
CA ARG A 139 13.45 86.58 -10.56
C ARG A 139 14.62 85.65 -10.25
N ARG A 140 15.68 86.16 -9.62
CA ARG A 140 16.81 85.35 -9.14
C ARG A 140 16.34 84.26 -8.18
N ARG A 141 15.53 84.62 -7.18
CA ARG A 141 14.99 83.65 -6.20
C ARG A 141 14.17 82.56 -6.87
N TYR A 142 13.32 82.89 -7.85
CA TYR A 142 12.55 81.89 -8.59
C TYR A 142 13.41 80.96 -9.42
N LEU A 143 14.49 81.47 -10.02
CA LEU A 143 15.45 80.65 -10.76
C LEU A 143 16.17 79.68 -9.82
N GLU A 144 16.65 80.16 -8.68
CA GLU A 144 17.30 79.33 -7.65
C GLU A 144 16.37 78.21 -7.17
N LEU A 145 15.10 78.52 -6.85
CA LEU A 145 14.09 77.53 -6.47
C LEU A 145 13.83 76.49 -7.58
N THR A 146 13.81 76.94 -8.84
CA THR A 146 13.55 76.07 -10.00
C THR A 146 14.70 75.10 -10.22
N VAL A 147 15.95 75.56 -10.09
CA VAL A 147 17.15 74.72 -10.21
C VAL A 147 17.24 73.74 -9.04
N ALA A 148 16.95 74.19 -7.82
CA ALA A 148 16.91 73.31 -6.65
C ALA A 148 15.87 72.18 -6.83
N TYR A 149 14.68 72.51 -7.34
CA TYR A 149 13.65 71.51 -7.66
C TYR A 149 14.14 70.52 -8.73
N ASP A 150 14.83 70.98 -9.77
CA ASP A 150 15.40 70.10 -10.81
C ASP A 150 16.43 69.13 -10.27
N GLN A 151 17.34 69.63 -9.44
CA GLN A 151 18.35 68.80 -8.80
C GLN A 151 17.70 67.71 -7.94
N GLU A 152 16.67 68.06 -7.17
CA GLU A 152 15.92 67.09 -6.37
C GLU A 152 15.15 66.08 -7.23
N LEU A 153 14.57 66.52 -8.35
CA LEU A 153 13.91 65.63 -9.31
C LEU A 153 14.89 64.61 -9.90
N VAL A 154 16.10 65.02 -10.27
CA VAL A 154 17.14 64.12 -10.79
C VAL A 154 17.65 63.16 -9.71
N ARG A 155 17.90 63.65 -8.49
CA ARG A 155 18.33 62.83 -7.35
C ARG A 155 17.29 61.77 -7.00
N SER A 156 16.02 62.16 -6.90
CA SER A 156 14.91 61.23 -6.61
C SER A 156 14.71 60.20 -7.72
N LEU A 157 14.85 60.58 -8.99
CA LEU A 157 14.83 59.63 -10.11
C LEU A 157 15.97 58.61 -10.05
N GLY A 158 17.19 59.05 -9.70
CA GLY A 158 18.32 58.16 -9.48
C GLY A 158 18.05 57.16 -8.36
N ALA A 159 17.59 57.64 -7.21
CA ALA A 159 17.25 56.79 -6.06
C ALA A 159 16.12 55.79 -6.36
N GLU A 160 15.04 56.24 -7.02
CA GLU A 160 13.94 55.36 -7.43
C GLU A 160 14.40 54.30 -8.46
N SER A 161 15.30 54.67 -9.39
CA SER A 161 15.86 53.73 -10.37
C SER A 161 16.71 52.65 -9.68
N THR A 162 17.57 53.02 -8.74
CA THR A 162 18.36 52.06 -7.95
C THR A 162 17.47 51.14 -7.12
N ARG A 163 16.43 51.70 -6.48
CA ARG A 163 15.45 50.92 -5.73
C ARG A 163 14.66 49.96 -6.62
N GLN A 164 14.30 50.38 -7.84
CA GLN A 164 13.63 49.49 -8.80
C GLN A 164 14.53 48.31 -9.18
N GLU A 165 15.83 48.53 -9.36
CA GLU A 165 16.77 47.47 -9.68
C GLU A 165 16.96 46.50 -8.51
N SER A 166 17.11 47.00 -7.29
CA SER A 166 17.20 46.15 -6.09
C SER A 166 15.93 45.31 -5.91
N LEU A 167 14.76 45.92 -6.08
CA LEU A 167 13.48 45.24 -5.96
C LEU A 167 13.29 44.17 -7.04
N ARG A 168 13.75 44.40 -8.28
CA ARG A 168 13.78 43.37 -9.34
C ARG A 168 14.64 42.17 -8.93
N LYS A 169 15.83 42.40 -8.39
CA LYS A 169 16.72 41.32 -7.92
C LYS A 169 16.09 40.54 -6.76
N GLU A 170 15.44 41.22 -5.83
CA GLU A 170 14.71 40.59 -4.73
C GLU A 170 13.51 39.77 -5.20
N LEU A 171 12.74 40.27 -6.18
CA LEU A 171 11.63 39.53 -6.78
C LEU A 171 12.12 38.26 -7.49
N LEU A 172 13.23 38.32 -8.23
CA LEU A 172 13.82 37.15 -8.86
C LEU A 172 14.22 36.09 -7.83
N LYS A 173 14.95 36.49 -6.78
CA LYS A 173 15.33 35.58 -5.68
C LYS A 173 14.11 34.95 -4.99
N LYS A 174 13.05 35.73 -4.77
CA LYS A 174 11.80 35.19 -4.20
C LYS A 174 11.09 34.21 -5.12
N ARG A 175 11.09 34.44 -6.43
CA ARG A 175 10.54 33.48 -7.41
C ARG A 175 11.32 32.18 -7.40
N GLU A 176 12.65 32.26 -7.36
CA GLU A 176 13.51 31.08 -7.20
C GLU A 176 13.21 30.32 -5.91
N GLU A 177 13.03 31.03 -4.79
CA GLU A 177 12.65 30.42 -3.52
C GLU A 177 11.28 29.74 -3.60
N VAL A 178 10.29 30.34 -4.28
CA VAL A 178 8.99 29.71 -4.55
C VAL A 178 9.15 28.41 -5.31
N ASP A 179 9.97 28.39 -6.36
CA ASP A 179 10.19 27.20 -7.18
C ASP A 179 10.92 26.10 -6.42
N GLU A 180 11.85 26.45 -5.54
CA GLU A 180 12.51 25.52 -4.61
C GLU A 180 11.49 24.92 -3.63
N GLN A 181 10.66 25.75 -2.99
CA GLN A 181 9.63 25.26 -2.06
C GLN A 181 8.58 24.40 -2.77
N ARG A 182 8.22 24.70 -4.01
CA ARG A 182 7.31 23.85 -4.82
C ARG A 182 7.93 22.49 -5.12
N ARG A 183 9.22 22.44 -5.45
CA ARG A 183 9.94 21.17 -5.66
C ARG A 183 10.00 20.36 -4.36
N ALA A 184 10.33 20.99 -3.23
CA ALA A 184 10.31 20.35 -1.93
C ALA A 184 8.91 19.81 -1.58
N LEU A 185 7.85 20.58 -1.86
CA LEU A 185 6.46 20.17 -1.64
C LEU A 185 6.10 18.90 -2.43
N VAL A 186 6.47 18.84 -3.71
CA VAL A 186 6.23 17.66 -4.55
C VAL A 186 7.00 16.45 -4.00
N GLY A 187 8.28 16.62 -3.65
CA GLY A 187 9.10 15.54 -3.08
C GLY A 187 8.54 14.99 -1.77
N VAL A 188 8.12 15.87 -0.85
CA VAL A 188 7.53 15.43 0.43
C VAL A 188 6.20 14.73 0.21
N LYS A 189 5.31 15.25 -0.64
CA LYS A 189 4.03 14.60 -0.98
C LYS A 189 4.22 13.21 -1.57
N GLU A 190 5.18 13.06 -2.48
CA GLU A 190 5.49 11.76 -3.07
C GLU A 190 6.03 10.78 -2.03
N SER A 191 6.93 11.23 -1.15
CA SER A 191 7.42 10.36 -0.08
C SER A 191 6.32 9.93 0.91
N ILE A 192 5.33 10.81 1.17
CA ILE A 192 4.15 10.46 1.99
C ILE A 192 3.30 9.41 1.26
N ARG A 193 3.13 9.54 -0.07
CA ARG A 193 2.39 8.56 -0.88
C ARG A 193 3.02 7.18 -0.79
N VAL A 194 4.33 7.09 -1.02
CA VAL A 194 5.11 5.84 -0.94
C VAL A 194 5.01 5.21 0.46
N GLU A 195 5.17 6.01 1.51
CA GLU A 195 5.11 5.50 2.88
C GLU A 195 3.69 5.00 3.26
N ARG A 196 2.64 5.66 2.75
CA ARG A 196 1.24 5.20 2.90
C ARG A 196 0.96 3.92 2.12
N GLU A 197 1.56 3.74 0.95
CA GLU A 197 1.46 2.50 0.16
C GLU A 197 2.12 1.35 0.90
N LYS A 198 3.36 1.53 1.37
CA LYS A 198 4.07 0.55 2.19
C LYS A 198 3.27 0.16 3.44
N ARG A 199 2.67 1.13 4.15
CA ARG A 199 1.78 0.85 5.30
C ARG A 199 0.61 -0.06 4.90
N ARG A 200 -0.05 0.24 3.78
CA ARG A 200 -1.20 -0.53 3.28
C ARG A 200 -0.80 -1.94 2.89
N GLU A 201 0.34 -2.11 2.23
CA GLU A 201 0.84 -3.44 1.84
C GLU A 201 1.15 -4.31 3.05
N VAL A 202 1.85 -3.76 4.05
CA VAL A 202 2.19 -4.47 5.30
C VAL A 202 0.93 -4.88 6.08
N LEU A 203 -0.07 -4.00 6.16
CA LEU A 203 -1.35 -4.33 6.80
C LEU A 203 -2.14 -5.39 6.02
N ALA A 204 -2.13 -5.30 4.69
CA ALA A 204 -2.83 -6.24 3.83
C ALA A 204 -2.21 -7.64 3.86
N SER A 205 -0.87 -7.74 3.85
CA SER A 205 -0.17 -9.03 3.94
C SER A 205 -0.45 -9.71 5.28
N LEU A 206 -0.35 -8.95 6.39
CA LEU A 206 -0.63 -9.46 7.73
C LEU A 206 -2.07 -9.99 7.85
N LYS A 207 -3.05 -9.24 7.35
CA LYS A 207 -4.45 -9.66 7.38
C LYS A 207 -4.68 -10.94 6.56
N ARG A 208 -4.08 -11.02 5.36
CA ARG A 208 -4.19 -12.21 4.48
C ARG A 208 -3.57 -13.46 5.13
N GLU A 209 -2.38 -13.34 5.71
CA GLU A 209 -1.73 -14.46 6.41
C GLU A 209 -2.59 -14.98 7.57
N LYS A 210 -3.09 -14.06 8.41
CA LYS A 210 -3.96 -14.41 9.55
C LYS A 210 -5.25 -15.08 9.10
N ASP A 211 -5.93 -14.51 8.11
CA ASP A 211 -7.19 -15.06 7.59
C ASP A 211 -6.99 -16.44 6.94
N ALA A 212 -5.89 -16.66 6.23
CA ALA A 212 -5.56 -17.95 5.61
C ALA A 212 -5.36 -19.05 6.66
N HIS A 213 -4.54 -18.79 7.68
CA HIS A 213 -4.29 -19.76 8.75
C HIS A 213 -5.54 -20.04 9.60
N MET A 214 -6.37 -19.02 9.87
CA MET A 214 -7.64 -19.23 10.59
C MET A 214 -8.64 -20.07 9.78
N ARG A 215 -8.71 -19.89 8.45
CA ARG A 215 -9.56 -20.73 7.58
C ARG A 215 -9.07 -22.18 7.56
N ALA A 216 -7.77 -22.38 7.36
CA ALA A 216 -7.16 -23.71 7.36
C ALA A 216 -7.41 -24.45 8.69
N LEU A 217 -7.25 -23.76 9.82
CA LEU A 217 -7.56 -24.32 11.14
C LEU A 217 -9.04 -24.75 11.25
N LYS A 218 -9.97 -23.89 10.84
CA LYS A 218 -11.40 -24.16 10.91
C LYS A 218 -11.81 -25.36 10.03
N GLU A 219 -11.24 -25.48 8.84
CA GLU A 219 -11.48 -26.62 7.94
C GLU A 219 -10.94 -27.93 8.55
N LEU A 220 -9.74 -27.91 9.12
CA LEU A 220 -9.15 -29.07 9.79
C LEU A 220 -9.96 -29.49 11.03
N GLU A 221 -10.42 -28.54 11.84
CA GLU A 221 -11.28 -28.82 13.00
C GLU A 221 -12.63 -29.42 12.59
N GLN A 222 -13.25 -28.92 11.51
CA GLN A 222 -14.47 -29.50 10.96
C GLN A 222 -14.23 -30.92 10.40
N ALA A 223 -13.12 -31.15 9.70
CA ALA A 223 -12.76 -32.47 9.19
C ALA A 223 -12.54 -33.47 10.33
N ALA A 224 -11.84 -33.06 11.39
CA ALA A 224 -11.65 -33.87 12.59
C ALA A 224 -12.99 -34.25 13.24
N LEU A 225 -13.90 -33.28 13.39
CA LEU A 225 -15.23 -33.51 13.98
C LEU A 225 -16.06 -34.51 13.16
N ARG A 226 -16.04 -34.39 11.83
CA ARG A 226 -16.75 -35.32 10.93
C ARG A 226 -16.19 -36.74 11.03
N LEU A 227 -14.86 -36.88 11.02
CA LEU A 227 -14.20 -38.18 11.14
C LEU A 227 -14.49 -38.83 12.50
N GLN A 228 -14.44 -38.06 13.59
CA GLN A 228 -14.79 -38.54 14.92
C GLN A 228 -16.24 -39.05 14.98
N LYS A 229 -17.20 -38.31 14.41
CA LYS A 229 -18.60 -38.75 14.34
C LYS A 229 -18.76 -40.05 13.55
N MET A 230 -18.07 -40.20 12.41
CA MET A 230 -18.09 -41.46 11.64
C MET A 230 -17.54 -42.63 12.47
N MET A 231 -16.45 -42.43 13.21
CA MET A 231 -15.89 -43.46 14.09
C MET A 231 -16.87 -43.84 15.22
N ASP A 232 -17.54 -42.86 15.82
CA ASP A 232 -18.56 -43.09 16.85
C ASP A 232 -19.78 -43.84 16.30
N GLU A 233 -20.20 -43.56 15.06
CA GLU A 233 -21.28 -44.29 14.38
C GLU A 233 -20.89 -45.73 14.04
N ILE A 234 -19.66 -45.96 13.54
CA ILE A 234 -19.14 -47.30 13.24
C ILE A 234 -19.04 -48.12 14.51
N SER A 235 -18.50 -47.57 15.59
CA SER A 235 -18.39 -48.25 16.88
C SER A 235 -19.76 -48.57 17.48
N ARG A 236 -20.74 -47.65 17.42
CA ARG A 236 -22.12 -47.93 17.87
C ARG A 236 -22.79 -49.03 17.03
N LYS A 237 -22.62 -49.03 15.71
CA LYS A 237 -23.16 -50.08 14.82
C LYS A 237 -22.50 -51.45 15.06
N ALA A 238 -21.21 -51.47 15.42
CA ALA A 238 -20.51 -52.70 15.79
C ALA A 238 -21.00 -53.30 17.12
N VAL A 239 -21.53 -52.48 18.03
CA VAL A 239 -22.07 -52.93 19.33
C VAL A 239 -23.57 -53.27 19.26
N ALA A 240 -24.32 -52.64 18.35
CA ALA A 240 -25.78 -52.79 18.26
C ALA A 240 -26.28 -53.99 17.43
N ARG A 241 -25.41 -54.72 16.73
CA ARG A 241 -25.76 -55.97 16.03
C ARG A 241 -24.90 -57.11 16.58
N PRO A 242 -25.47 -58.07 17.36
CA PRO A 242 -24.88 -59.38 17.42
C PRO A 242 -24.96 -59.93 16.00
N ALA A 243 -23.80 -60.14 15.36
CA ALA A 243 -23.77 -60.87 14.10
C ALA A 243 -24.50 -62.21 14.33
N PRO A 244 -25.45 -62.62 13.46
CA PRO A 244 -25.89 -64.01 13.49
C PRO A 244 -24.64 -64.87 13.38
N ALA A 245 -24.58 -65.95 14.16
CA ALA A 245 -23.50 -66.93 14.11
C ALA A 245 -23.54 -67.66 12.75
N GLY A 246 -23.18 -66.96 11.69
CA GLY A 246 -22.95 -67.51 10.37
C GLY A 246 -21.58 -68.14 10.37
N VAL A 247 -21.51 -69.35 9.79
CA VAL A 247 -20.26 -70.05 9.49
C VAL A 247 -19.35 -69.07 8.74
N GLY A 248 -18.15 -68.80 9.27
CA GLY A 248 -17.23 -67.82 8.67
C GLY A 248 -16.92 -68.16 7.20
N PHE A 249 -16.70 -67.14 6.37
CA PHE A 249 -16.41 -67.30 4.94
C PHE A 249 -15.24 -68.27 4.64
N GLU A 250 -14.30 -68.45 5.58
CA GLU A 250 -13.25 -69.48 5.50
C GLU A 250 -13.80 -70.92 5.48
N ALA A 251 -14.82 -71.22 6.27
CA ALA A 251 -15.47 -72.53 6.28
C ALA A 251 -16.31 -72.79 5.02
N MET A 252 -16.63 -71.72 4.28
CA MET A 252 -17.33 -71.77 3.00
C MET A 252 -16.40 -71.61 1.79
N ARG A 253 -15.08 -71.76 1.97
CA ARG A 253 -14.09 -71.69 0.88
C ARG A 253 -14.45 -72.69 -0.22
N GLY A 254 -14.72 -72.19 -1.43
CA GLY A 254 -15.14 -72.98 -2.59
C GLY A 254 -16.61 -73.41 -2.60
N ARG A 255 -17.41 -73.01 -1.59
CA ARG A 255 -18.86 -73.28 -1.47
C ARG A 255 -19.70 -72.00 -1.49
N LEU A 256 -19.07 -70.85 -1.69
CA LEU A 256 -19.76 -69.57 -1.84
C LEU A 256 -20.35 -69.49 -3.24
N GLU A 257 -21.64 -69.15 -3.31
CA GLU A 257 -22.28 -68.82 -4.58
C GLU A 257 -21.64 -67.56 -5.16
N PHE A 258 -21.56 -67.51 -6.49
CA PHE A 258 -21.16 -66.29 -7.16
C PHE A 258 -22.22 -65.20 -6.93
N PRO A 259 -21.82 -63.94 -6.68
CA PRO A 259 -22.74 -62.85 -6.39
C PRO A 259 -23.64 -62.49 -7.59
N VAL A 260 -23.22 -62.84 -8.81
CA VAL A 260 -23.97 -62.70 -10.07
C VAL A 260 -23.68 -63.91 -10.97
N ARG A 261 -24.59 -64.22 -11.90
CA ARG A 261 -24.37 -65.25 -12.94
C ARG A 261 -23.58 -64.63 -14.10
N GLY A 262 -22.27 -64.62 -13.96
CA GLY A 262 -21.35 -63.93 -14.88
C GLY A 262 -19.97 -64.56 -14.94
N GLU A 263 -19.25 -64.35 -16.04
CA GLU A 263 -17.85 -64.73 -16.15
C GLU A 263 -16.94 -63.75 -15.40
N VAL A 264 -15.81 -64.24 -14.90
CA VAL A 264 -14.83 -63.42 -14.19
C VAL A 264 -13.98 -62.66 -15.21
N MET A 265 -14.20 -61.35 -15.32
CA MET A 265 -13.45 -60.45 -16.22
C MET A 265 -12.10 -60.02 -15.65
N GLY A 266 -11.93 -60.10 -14.33
CA GLY A 266 -10.72 -59.65 -13.68
C GLY A 266 -10.46 -60.36 -12.36
N GLY A 267 -9.30 -60.99 -12.23
CA GLY A 267 -8.89 -61.68 -11.01
C GLY A 267 -8.30 -60.77 -9.93
N PHE A 268 -8.29 -61.28 -8.71
CA PHE A 268 -7.58 -60.69 -7.58
C PHE A 268 -6.06 -60.86 -7.73
N GLY A 269 -5.29 -59.85 -7.33
CA GLY A 269 -3.83 -59.91 -7.26
C GLY A 269 -3.12 -58.95 -8.21
N LYS A 270 -1.83 -59.23 -8.46
CA LYS A 270 -0.98 -58.36 -9.29
C LYS A 270 -1.40 -58.43 -10.75
N THR A 271 -1.76 -57.29 -11.32
CA THR A 271 -2.10 -57.13 -12.74
C THR A 271 -1.31 -55.95 -13.31
N ARG A 272 -0.82 -56.09 -14.54
CA ARG A 272 -0.11 -55.03 -15.25
C ARG A 272 -1.12 -54.18 -16.02
N HIS A 273 -1.04 -52.86 -15.88
CA HIS A 273 -1.93 -51.95 -16.62
C HIS A 273 -1.57 -51.98 -18.12
N PRO A 274 -2.54 -52.09 -19.05
CA PRO A 274 -2.24 -52.24 -20.49
C PRO A 274 -1.49 -51.04 -21.08
N GLU A 275 -1.72 -49.82 -20.59
CA GLU A 275 -1.07 -48.59 -21.09
C GLU A 275 0.13 -48.12 -20.25
N PHE A 276 0.25 -48.55 -18.99
CA PHE A 276 1.30 -48.08 -18.07
C PHE A 276 2.04 -49.29 -17.51
N SER A 277 3.37 -49.33 -17.66
CA SER A 277 4.21 -50.42 -17.12
C SER A 277 4.36 -50.38 -15.59
N ALA A 278 3.28 -50.13 -14.86
CA ALA A 278 3.18 -50.19 -13.41
C ALA A 278 2.46 -51.47 -12.98
N GLU A 279 2.99 -52.14 -11.95
CA GLU A 279 2.29 -53.25 -11.28
C GLU A 279 1.17 -52.69 -10.39
N LEU A 280 -0.08 -52.99 -10.73
CA LEU A 280 -1.24 -52.69 -9.88
C LEU A 280 -1.64 -53.94 -9.11
N PHE A 281 -2.05 -53.78 -7.85
CA PHE A 281 -2.61 -54.86 -7.05
C PHE A 281 -4.13 -54.72 -6.98
N ARG A 282 -4.85 -55.58 -7.69
CA ARG A 282 -6.32 -55.62 -7.65
C ARG A 282 -6.77 -56.25 -6.34
N LYS A 283 -7.52 -55.48 -5.55
CA LYS A 283 -8.04 -55.91 -4.24
C LYS A 283 -9.39 -56.64 -4.33
N GLY A 284 -9.87 -56.96 -5.54
CA GLY A 284 -11.16 -57.61 -5.78
C GLY A 284 -11.18 -58.41 -7.08
N ILE A 285 -12.32 -59.02 -7.36
CA ILE A 285 -12.61 -59.81 -8.57
C ILE A 285 -13.80 -59.14 -9.27
N ASP A 286 -13.71 -58.96 -10.59
CA ASP A 286 -14.76 -58.33 -11.40
C ASP A 286 -15.55 -59.40 -12.17
N PHE A 287 -16.87 -59.29 -12.13
CA PHE A 287 -17.81 -60.18 -12.83
C PHE A 287 -18.52 -59.42 -13.96
N GLU A 288 -18.70 -60.08 -15.10
CA GLU A 288 -19.56 -59.58 -16.17
C GLU A 288 -21.03 -59.82 -15.81
N ALA A 289 -21.87 -58.78 -15.83
CA ALA A 289 -23.30 -58.92 -15.59
C ALA A 289 -24.10 -57.88 -16.39
N PRO A 290 -25.30 -58.22 -16.89
CA PRO A 290 -26.19 -57.27 -17.54
C PRO A 290 -26.69 -56.21 -16.54
N ILE A 291 -26.97 -55.01 -17.04
CA ILE A 291 -27.39 -53.90 -16.20
C ILE A 291 -28.76 -54.20 -15.56
N GLY A 292 -28.83 -54.13 -14.23
CA GLY A 292 -30.04 -54.48 -13.46
C GLY A 292 -30.07 -55.91 -12.91
N GLU A 293 -29.05 -56.73 -13.13
CA GLU A 293 -28.93 -58.05 -12.50
C GLU A 293 -28.86 -57.92 -10.97
N GLN A 294 -29.60 -58.77 -10.26
CA GLN A 294 -29.66 -58.74 -8.81
C GLN A 294 -28.38 -59.34 -8.20
N ILE A 295 -27.64 -58.53 -7.43
CA ILE A 295 -26.47 -58.97 -6.67
C ILE A 295 -26.93 -59.69 -5.40
N ARG A 296 -26.46 -60.92 -5.20
CA ARG A 296 -26.78 -61.77 -4.03
C ARG A 296 -25.82 -61.53 -2.86
#